data_AF-A0A117M1D7-F1
#
_entry.id   AF-A0A117M1D7-F1
#
_cell.length_a   1.000
_cell.length_b   1.000
_cell.length_c   1.000
_cell.angle_alpha   90.00
_cell.angle_beta   90.00
_cell.angle_gamma   90.00
#
_symmetry.space_group_name_H-M   'P 1'
#
loop_
_entity.id
_entity.type
_entity.pdbx_description
1 polymer ?
#
loop_
_entity_poly.entity_id
_entity_poly.type
_entity_poly.pdbx_seq_one_letter_code
_entity_poly.pdbx_strand_id
1 'polypeptide(L)' 'IIACMLRNNLEVKQYNPVKIKEAVTGNGKADKKAIEKMIRIEFKLNDEPHLDDALDALAVLFTHHLYQKNQRLLA' A
#
# COMPACT_ATOMS: atom_id res chain seq x y z
N ILE A 1 11.80 8.29 -11.52
CA ILE A 1 10.34 8.50 -11.33
C ILE A 1 10.08 9.66 -10.35
N ILE A 2 10.53 9.59 -9.09
CA ILE A 2 10.28 10.64 -8.07
C ILE A 2 10.71 12.05 -8.53
N ALA A 3 11.95 12.21 -9.03
CA ALA A 3 12.43 13.52 -9.50
C ALA A 3 11.57 14.11 -10.64
N CYS A 4 10.98 13.26 -11.49
CA CYS A 4 10.05 13.71 -12.54
C CYS A 4 8.72 14.16 -11.92
N MET A 5 8.19 13.43 -10.94
CA MET A 5 6.97 13.81 -10.23
C MET A 5 7.11 15.17 -9.54
N LEU A 6 8.23 15.40 -8.84
CA LEU A 6 8.51 16.66 -8.16
C LEU A 6 8.60 17.83 -9.15
N ARG A 7 9.24 17.65 -10.31
CA ARG A 7 9.32 18.68 -11.36
C ARG A 7 7.97 19.07 -11.95
N ASN A 8 6.98 18.19 -11.87
CA ASN A 8 5.63 18.41 -12.36
C ASN A 8 4.64 18.82 -11.25
N ASN A 9 5.14 19.22 -10.07
CA ASN A 9 4.32 19.58 -8.90
C ASN A 9 3.32 18.49 -8.47
N LEU A 10 3.67 17.22 -8.68
CA LEU A 10 2.87 16.11 -8.17
C LEU A 10 3.24 15.84 -6.71
N GLU A 11 2.23 15.72 -5.85
CA GLU A 11 2.42 15.36 -4.45
C GLU A 11 2.99 13.93 -4.35
N VAL A 12 4.11 13.80 -3.64
CA VAL A 12 4.75 12.49 -3.40
C VAL A 12 4.63 12.15 -1.92
N LYS A 13 3.94 11.05 -1.61
CA LYS A 13 3.91 10.46 -0.26
C LYS A 13 4.74 9.19 -0.20
N GLN A 14 5.45 9.02 0.91
CA GLN A 14 6.30 7.85 1.15
C GLN A 14 5.86 7.14 2.43
N TYR A 15 5.92 5.81 2.42
CA TYR A 15 5.52 4.97 3.54
C TYR A 15 6.64 3.99 3.87
N ASN A 16 6.99 3.91 5.16
CA ASN A 16 7.97 2.94 5.63
C ASN A 16 7.38 1.52 5.55
N PRO A 17 8.21 0.49 5.32
CA PRO A 17 7.74 -0.90 5.23
C PRO A 17 6.91 -1.35 6.45
N VAL A 18 7.27 -0.91 7.66
CA VAL A 18 6.51 -1.19 8.88
C VAL A 18 5.10 -0.58 8.83
N LYS A 19 4.97 0.65 8.31
CA LYS A 19 3.66 1.33 8.17
C LYS A 19 2.79 0.64 7.12
N ILE A 20 3.38 0.13 6.04
CA ILE A 20 2.66 -0.64 5.03
C ILE A 20 2.13 -1.94 5.67
N LYS A 21 2.99 -2.68 6.37
CA LYS A 21 2.60 -3.90 7.09
C LYS A 21 1.48 -3.65 8.08
N GLU A 22 1.61 -2.62 8.91
CA GLU A 22 0.61 -2.21 9.90
C GLU A 22 -0.72 -1.81 9.23
N ALA A 23 -0.69 -0.99 8.19
CA ALA A 23 -1.90 -0.52 7.52
C ALA A 23 -2.67 -1.66 6.83
N VAL A 24 -1.95 -2.57 6.15
CA VAL A 24 -2.57 -3.65 5.37
C VAL A 24 -3.00 -4.83 6.25
N THR A 25 -2.21 -5.17 7.29
CA THR A 25 -2.42 -6.40 8.08
C THR A 25 -2.83 -6.15 9.53
N GLY A 26 -2.78 -4.90 10.01
CA GLY A 26 -2.95 -4.56 11.42
C GLY A 26 -1.72 -4.84 12.29
N ASN A 27 -0.63 -5.38 11.72
CA ASN A 27 0.58 -5.73 12.45
C ASN A 27 1.85 -5.30 11.71
N GLY A 28 2.59 -4.33 12.25
CA GLY A 28 3.85 -3.85 11.66
C GLY A 28 4.97 -4.89 11.56
N LYS A 29 4.86 -6.01 12.29
CA LYS A 29 5.82 -7.13 12.26
C LYS A 29 5.41 -8.26 11.31
N ALA A 30 4.30 -8.13 10.58
CA ALA A 30 3.84 -9.14 9.64
C ALA A 30 4.90 -9.45 8.55
N ASP A 31 4.84 -10.65 8.00
CA ASP A 31 5.69 -11.07 6.88
C ASP A 31 5.14 -10.57 5.53
N LYS A 32 5.92 -10.74 4.45
CA LYS A 32 5.50 -10.30 3.10
C LYS A 32 4.27 -11.10 2.61
N LYS A 33 4.16 -12.37 2.99
CA LYS A 33 3.03 -13.25 2.63
C LYS A 33 1.70 -12.78 3.23
N ALA A 34 1.72 -12.26 4.45
CA ALA A 34 0.53 -11.69 5.07
C ALA A 34 0.02 -10.46 4.29
N ILE A 35 0.92 -9.59 3.81
CA ILE A 35 0.54 -8.47 2.95
C ILE A 35 -0.11 -8.98 1.67
N GLU A 36 0.54 -9.91 0.96
CA GLU A 36 0.02 -10.48 -0.28
C GLU A 36 -1.38 -11.07 -0.08
N LYS A 37 -1.56 -11.91 0.95
CA LYS A 37 -2.86 -12.51 1.26
C LYS A 37 -3.93 -11.46 1.48
N MET A 38 -3.63 -10.42 2.26
CA MET A 38 -4.58 -9.34 2.55
C MET A 38 -4.94 -8.55 1.29
N ILE A 39 -3.97 -8.24 0.44
CA ILE A 39 -4.22 -7.54 -0.84
C ILE A 39 -5.06 -8.40 -1.78
N ARG A 40 -4.80 -9.71 -1.87
CA ARG A 40 -5.63 -10.62 -2.67
C ARG A 40 -7.08 -10.65 -2.20
N ILE A 41 -7.29 -10.69 -0.88
CA ILE A 41 -8.64 -10.64 -0.28
C ILE A 41 -9.33 -9.30 -0.57
N GLU A 42 -8.66 -8.18 -0.32
CA GLU A 42 -9.23 -6.84 -0.47
C GLU A 42 -9.60 -6.53 -1.92
N PHE A 43 -8.74 -6.87 -2.87
CA PHE A 43 -8.93 -6.59 -4.29
C PHE A 43 -9.59 -7.74 -5.06
N LYS A 44 -10.02 -8.80 -4.37
CA LYS A 44 -10.65 -10.00 -4.95
C LYS A 44 -9.83 -10.57 -6.12
N LEU A 45 -8.52 -10.64 -5.92
CA LEU A 45 -7.59 -11.18 -6.91
C LEU A 45 -7.71 -12.70 -6.93
N ASN A 46 -7.71 -13.29 -8.12
CA ASN A 46 -7.70 -14.73 -8.29
C ASN A 46 -6.33 -15.32 -7.91
N ASP A 47 -6.27 -16.64 -7.71
CA ASP A 47 -5.03 -17.35 -7.38
C ASP A 47 -4.03 -17.48 -8.55
N GLU A 48 -4.17 -16.62 -9.56
CA GLU A 48 -3.16 -16.52 -10.62
C GLU A 48 -1.83 -16.02 -10.04
N PRO A 49 -0.70 -16.46 -10.62
CA PRO A 49 0.61 -15.95 -10.26
C PRO A 49 0.71 -14.49 -10.70
N HIS A 50 0.36 -13.58 -9.78
CA HIS A 50 0.55 -12.16 -9.96
C HIS A 50 2.02 -11.79 -9.78
N LEU A 51 2.48 -10.81 -10.56
CA LEU A 51 3.84 -10.26 -10.42
C LEU A 51 3.99 -9.63 -9.03
N ASP A 52 5.07 -9.98 -8.33
CA ASP A 52 5.38 -9.45 -6.99
C ASP A 52 5.35 -7.90 -6.95
N ASP A 53 5.85 -7.25 -8.01
CA ASP A 53 5.87 -5.79 -8.13
C ASP A 53 4.46 -5.17 -8.16
N ALA A 54 3.48 -5.87 -8.74
CA ALA A 54 2.09 -5.40 -8.79
C ALA A 54 1.44 -5.46 -7.41
N LEU A 55 1.69 -6.53 -6.65
CA LEU A 55 1.22 -6.68 -5.27
C LEU A 55 1.83 -5.61 -4.35
N ASP A 56 3.13 -5.34 -4.50
CA ASP A 56 3.81 -4.30 -3.74
C ASP A 56 3.25 -2.90 -4.07
N ALA A 57 2.96 -2.62 -5.35
CA ALA A 57 2.31 -1.37 -5.77
C ALA A 57 0.89 -1.22 -5.18
N LEU A 58 0.08 -2.29 -5.20
CA LEU A 58 -1.25 -2.32 -4.60
C LEU A 58 -1.19 -2.10 -3.08
N ALA A 59 -0.20 -2.69 -2.40
CA ALA A 59 0.00 -2.49 -0.97
C ALA A 59 0.30 -1.03 -0.61
N VAL A 60 1.15 -0.34 -1.39
CA VAL A 60 1.42 1.09 -1.21
C VAL A 60 0.18 1.94 -1.49
N LEU A 61 -0.57 1.63 -2.55
CA LEU A 61 -1.81 2.33 -2.89
C LEU A 61 -2.86 2.17 -1.79
N PHE A 62 -3.06 0.95 -1.29
CA PHE A 62 -4.03 0.66 -0.24
C PHE A 62 -3.63 1.35 1.07
N THR A 63 -2.35 1.31 1.43
CA THR A 63 -1.81 2.06 2.58
C THR A 63 -2.14 3.55 2.44
N HIS A 64 -1.87 4.15 1.28
CA HIS A 64 -2.16 5.57 1.05
C HIS A 64 -3.65 5.89 1.19
N HIS A 65 -4.52 5.05 0.63
CA HIS A 65 -5.98 5.19 0.72
C HIS A 65 -6.46 5.18 2.18
N LEU A 66 -5.98 4.22 2.98
CA LEU A 66 -6.34 4.11 4.40
C LEU A 66 -5.89 5.34 5.21
N TYR A 67 -4.68 5.83 4.97
CA TYR A 67 -4.18 7.04 5.63
C TYR A 67 -4.99 8.29 5.25
N GLN A 68 -5.33 8.46 3.96
CA GLN A 68 -6.19 9.57 3.54
C GLN A 68 -7.58 9.49 4.18
N LYS A 69 -8.18 8.29 4.21
CA LYS A 69 -9.50 8.08 4.81
C LYS A 69 -9.50 8.45 6.30
N ASN A 70 -8.50 7.99 7.05
CA ASN A 70 -8.37 8.31 8.47
C ASN A 70 -8.18 9.81 8.72
N GLN A 71 -7.41 10.51 7.88
CA GLN A 71 -7.26 11.97 7.99
C GLN A 71 -8.58 12.72 7.76
N ARG A 72 -9.42 12.25 6.84
CA ARG A 72 -10.75 12.85 6.60
C ARG A 72 -11.74 12.61 7.73
N LEU A 73 -11.62 11.49 8.45
CA LEU A 73 -12.50 11.19 9.59
C LEU A 73 -12.15 12.01 10.85
N LEU A 74 -10.94 12.58 10.90
CA LEU A 74 -10.45 13.39 12.02
C LEU A 74 -10.53 14.91 11.74
N ALA A 75 -11.02 15.30 10.56
CA ALA A 75 -11.20 16.69 10.12
C ALA A 75 -12.68 17.06 10.10
#